data_AF-A0A6B2LVE4-F1
#
_entry.id   AF-A0A6B2LVE4-F1
#
_cell.length_a   1.000
_cell.length_b   1.000
_cell.length_c   1.000
_cell.angle_alpha   90.00
_cell.angle_beta   90.00
_cell.angle_gamma   90.00
#
_symmetry.space_group_name_H-M   'P 1'
#
loop_
_entity.id
_entity.type
_entity.pdbx_description
1 polymer ?
#
loop_
_entity_poly.entity_id
_entity_poly.type
_entity_poly.pdbx_seq_one_letter_code
_entity_poly.pdbx_strand_id
1 'polypeptide(L)' 'MSKMLKDQWEGRIGKGTAIYLAATMEYLCAELLELSGNAARDNKRERIEPIHLLLAFRNDPELNLLYLNIP' A
#
# COMPACT_ATOMS: atom_id res chain seq x y z
N MET A 1 -8.62 10.70 7.28
CA MET A 1 -7.20 10.84 7.66
C MET A 1 -6.93 11.88 8.77
N SER A 2 -7.55 13.06 8.76
CA SER A 2 -7.22 14.15 9.70
C SER A 2 -7.42 13.85 11.19
N LYS A 3 -8.43 13.04 11.56
CA LYS A 3 -8.65 12.63 12.96
C LYS A 3 -7.53 11.70 13.44
N MET A 4 -7.27 10.63 12.69
CA MET A 4 -6.20 9.68 12.96
C MET A 4 -4.84 10.36 13.15
N LEU A 5 -4.50 11.32 12.28
CA LEU A 5 -3.22 12.04 12.39
C LEU A 5 -3.11 12.88 13.67
N LYS A 6 -4.20 13.49 14.13
CA LYS A 6 -4.21 14.25 15.39
C LYS A 6 -4.07 13.35 16.61
N ASP A 7 -4.62 12.13 16.54
CA ASP A 7 -4.54 11.17 17.65
C ASP A 7 -3.14 10.53 17.76
N GLN A 8 -2.36 10.54 16.67
CA GLN A 8 -1.03 9.89 16.58
C GLN A 8 0.15 10.86 16.69
N TRP A 9 -0.08 12.17 16.62
CA TRP A 9 0.99 13.18 16.59
C TRP A 9 0.73 14.29 17.59
N GLU A 10 1.74 14.61 18.42
CA GLU A 10 1.61 15.59 19.51
C GLU A 10 1.75 17.06 19.06
N GLY A 11 1.94 17.31 17.76
CA GLY A 11 2.17 18.65 17.19
C GLY A 11 1.07 19.19 16.26
N ARG A 12 1.24 20.43 15.80
CA ARG A 12 0.33 21.04 14.80
C ARG A 12 0.52 20.36 13.45
N ILE A 13 -0.59 19.90 12.86
CA ILE A 13 -0.62 19.29 11.53
C ILE A 13 -1.23 20.28 10.54
N GLY A 14 -0.58 20.47 9.40
CA GLY A 14 -1.07 21.37 8.35
C GLY A 14 -2.40 20.89 7.78
N LYS A 15 -3.26 21.82 7.34
CA LYS A 15 -4.58 21.49 6.79
C LYS A 15 -4.51 20.52 5.59
N GLY A 16 -3.47 20.65 4.75
CA GLY A 16 -3.25 19.80 3.57
C GLY A 16 -2.61 18.44 3.86
N THR A 17 -2.01 18.23 5.05
CA THR A 17 -1.25 17.01 5.35
C THR A 17 -2.12 15.75 5.27
N ALA A 18 -3.35 15.83 5.77
CA ALA A 18 -4.28 14.72 5.73
C ALA A 18 -4.71 14.33 4.30
N ILE A 19 -4.78 15.31 3.40
CA ILE A 19 -5.13 15.10 1.99
C ILE A 19 -3.94 14.45 1.27
N TYR A 20 -2.75 15.03 1.45
CA TYR A 20 -1.52 14.50 0.84
C TYR A 20 -1.28 13.06 1.26
N LEU A 21 -1.34 12.77 2.55
CA LEU A 21 -1.12 11.40 3.05
C LEU A 21 -2.21 10.43 2.56
N ALA A 22 -3.47 10.85 2.51
CA ALA A 22 -4.54 10.00 1.97
C ALA A 22 -4.29 9.67 0.50
N ALA A 23 -3.92 10.66 -0.32
CA ALA A 23 -3.62 10.46 -1.73
C ALA A 23 -2.40 9.54 -1.94
N THR A 24 -1.33 9.72 -1.16
CA THR A 24 -0.16 8.83 -1.23
C THR A 24 -0.53 7.39 -0.85
N MET A 25 -1.31 7.19 0.22
CA MET A 25 -1.75 5.85 0.63
C MET A 25 -2.66 5.21 -0.42
N GLU A 26 -3.59 5.98 -1.00
CA GLU A 26 -4.48 5.50 -2.05
C GLU A 26 -3.69 5.04 -3.28
N TYR A 27 -2.70 5.83 -3.72
CA TYR A 27 -1.81 5.47 -4.81
C TYR A 27 -1.06 4.16 -4.54
N LEU A 28 -0.42 4.03 -3.37
CA LEU A 28 0.32 2.82 -3.01
C LEU A 28 -0.59 1.59 -2.91
N CYS A 29 -1.80 1.74 -2.36
CA CYS A 29 -2.77 0.66 -2.30
C CYS A 29 -3.26 0.25 -3.70
N ALA A 30 -3.50 1.21 -4.59
CA ALA A 30 -3.93 0.93 -5.95
C ALA A 30 -2.87 0.13 -6.72
N GLU A 31 -1.61 0.58 -6.69
CA GLU A 31 -0.49 -0.09 -7.36
C GLU A 31 -0.30 -1.53 -6.85
N LEU A 32 -0.29 -1.72 -5.53
CA LEU A 32 -0.14 -3.04 -4.94
C LEU A 32 -1.31 -3.97 -5.31
N LEU A 33 -2.54 -3.46 -5.32
CA LEU A 33 -3.73 -4.23 -5.69
C LEU A 33 -3.76 -4.59 -7.18
N GLU A 34 -3.27 -3.71 -8.06
CA GLU A 34 -3.15 -3.98 -9.49
C GLU A 34 -2.19 -5.15 -9.72
N LEU A 35 -0.97 -5.07 -9.18
CA LEU A 35 0.04 -6.12 -9.33
C LEU A 35 -0.40 -7.44 -8.69
N SER A 36 -1.03 -7.39 -7.51
CA SER A 36 -1.53 -8.58 -6.83
C SER A 36 -2.74 -9.18 -7.53
N GLY A 37 -3.58 -8.35 -8.15
CA GLY A 37 -4.70 -8.78 -8.99
C GLY A 37 -4.22 -9.49 -10.25
N ASN A 38 -3.18 -8.96 -10.89
CA ASN A 38 -2.53 -9.61 -12.03
C ASN A 38 -1.94 -10.98 -11.62
N ALA A 39 -1.20 -11.04 -10.51
CA ALA A 39 -0.67 -12.31 -9.99
C ALA A 39 -1.77 -13.32 -9.64
N ALA A 40 -2.91 -12.88 -9.08
CA ALA A 40 -4.05 -13.75 -8.82
C ALA A 40 -4.68 -14.29 -10.11
N ARG A 41 -4.83 -13.43 -11.12
CA ARG A 41 -5.35 -13.79 -12.44
C ARG A 41 -4.46 -14.80 -13.13
N ASP A 42 -3.14 -14.61 -13.09
CA ASP A 42 -2.16 -15.54 -13.67
C ASP A 42 -2.24 -16.92 -13.00
N ASN A 43 -2.51 -16.94 -11.70
CA ASN A 43 -2.75 -18.16 -10.93
C ASN A 43 -4.18 -18.72 -11.07
N LYS A 44 -5.01 -18.15 -11.96
CA LYS A 44 -6.41 -18.54 -12.20
C LYS A 44 -7.26 -18.50 -10.94
N ARG A 45 -7.02 -17.53 -10.06
CA ARG A 45 -7.80 -17.28 -8.83
C ARG A 45 -8.61 -16.00 -9.00
N GLU A 46 -9.86 -16.04 -8.55
CA GLU A 46 -10.74 -14.85 -8.50
C GLU A 46 -10.48 -13.98 -7.27
N ARG A 47 -9.81 -14.51 -6.25
CA ARG A 47 -9.50 -13.83 -4.99
C ARG A 47 -7.99 -13.60 -4.85
N ILE A 48 -7.62 -12.40 -4.43
CA ILE A 48 -6.25 -12.10 -4.00
C ILE A 48 -6.00 -12.83 -2.66
N GLU A 49 -4.95 -13.65 -2.63
CA GLU A 49 -4.50 -14.42 -1.48
C GLU A 49 -3.10 -13.90 -1.06
N PRO A 50 -2.62 -14.17 0.17
CA PRO A 50 -1.32 -13.66 0.64
C PRO A 50 -0.14 -13.96 -0.29
N ILE A 51 -0.17 -15.08 -1.03
CA ILE A 51 0.85 -15.43 -2.01
C ILE A 51 0.91 -14.43 -3.19
N HIS A 52 -0.22 -13.88 -3.62
CA HIS A 52 -0.27 -12.90 -4.71
C HIS A 52 0.35 -11.56 -4.30
N LEU A 53 0.15 -11.16 -3.04
CA LEU A 53 0.82 -9.99 -2.46
C LEU A 53 2.33 -10.21 -2.42
N LEU A 54 2.79 -11.38 -1.95
CA LEU A 54 4.23 -11.70 -1.91
C LEU A 54 4.86 -11.70 -3.31
N LEU A 55 4.15 -12.20 -4.32
CA LEU A 55 4.60 -12.16 -5.71
C LEU A 55 4.70 -10.72 -6.24
N ALA A 56 3.71 -9.86 -5.95
CA ALA A 56 3.75 -8.45 -6.30
C ALA A 56 4.96 -7.74 -5.68
N PHE A 57 5.20 -7.94 -4.37
CA PHE A 57 6.36 -7.36 -3.68
C PHE A 57 7.71 -7.84 -4.23
N ARG A 58 7.83 -9.13 -4.58
CA ARG A 58 9.11 -9.68 -5.06
C ARG A 58 9.43 -9.31 -6.50
N ASN A 59 8.40 -9.14 -7.32
CA ASN A 59 8.56 -8.91 -8.76
C ASN A 59 8.65 -7.42 -9.11
N ASP A 60 8.19 -6.53 -8.23
CA ASP A 60 8.35 -5.10 -8.39
C ASP A 60 9.51 -4.56 -7.54
N PRO A 61 10.57 -3.99 -8.15
CA PRO A 61 11.74 -3.50 -7.41
C PRO A 61 11.42 -2.39 -6.40
N GLU A 62 10.47 -1.51 -6.70
CA GLU A 62 10.14 -0.36 -5.85
C GLU A 62 9.38 -0.82 -4.60
N LEU A 63 8.40 -1.70 -4.78
CA LEU A 63 7.68 -2.34 -3.69
C LEU A 63 8.57 -3.30 -2.89
N ASN A 64 9.50 -3.99 -3.54
CA ASN A 64 10.47 -4.83 -2.83
C ASN A 64 11.29 -3.98 -1.86
N LEU A 65 11.80 -2.81 -2.30
CA LEU A 65 12.53 -1.87 -1.44
C LEU A 65 11.70 -1.44 -0.22
N LEU A 66 10.41 -1.17 -0.41
CA LEU A 66 9.49 -0.85 0.67
C LEU A 66 9.30 -2.03 1.65
N TYR A 67 9.28 -3.26 1.14
CA TYR A 67 9.03 -4.48 1.90
C TYR A 67 10.27 -5.05 2.61
N LEU A 68 11.50 -4.64 2.25
CA LEU A 68 12.75 -5.25 2.70
C LEU A 68 12.91 -5.44 4.22
N ASN A 69 12.19 -4.68 5.05
CA ASN A 69 12.28 -4.72 6.51
C ASN A 69 10.97 -5.13 7.21
N ILE A 70 10.02 -5.72 6.48
CA ILE A 70 8.79 -6.25 7.07
C ILE A 70 9.02 -7.74 7.40
N PRO A 71 8.96 -8.14 8.70
CA PRO A 71 9.23 -9.51 9.13
C PRO A 71 8.20 -10.52 8.62
#